data_AF-A0A0F9EUM5-F1
#
_entry.id   AF-A0A0F9EUM5-F1
#
_cell.length_a   1.000
_cell.length_b   1.000
_cell.length_c   1.000
_cell.angle_alpha   90.00
_cell.angle_beta   90.00
_cell.angle_gamma   90.00
#
_symmetry.space_group_name_H-M   'P 1'
#
loop_
_entity.id
_entity.type
_entity.pdbx_description
1 polymer ?
#
loop_
_entity_poly.entity_id
_entity_poly.type
_entity_poly.pdbx_seq_one_letter_code
_entity_poly.pdbx_strand_id
1 'polypeptide(L)'
;MASGDTLLVFNPLQGEPPASNAATLDTRNGHPVRDFDDTTNESSVFRGVMPRSYAGGGITVYLHYAMSSAVTGTIDWDAAFERIGDQQQDIDADGFAAVNSVDNTTVPGTSGFVDIVSIVFTDGAQMDSVAVGEAFRLKVTRDAVNDDATGDAELVAVEIKET
;
A
#
# COMPACT_ATOMS: atom_id res chain seq x y z
N MET A 1 -4.10 20.87 10.82
CA MET A 1 -4.67 21.19 9.49
C MET A 1 -6.09 20.62 9.44
N ALA A 2 -6.88 20.90 8.41
CA ALA A 2 -8.22 20.33 8.29
C ALA A 2 -8.11 18.86 7.85
N SER A 3 -8.96 17.96 8.35
CA SER A 3 -9.01 16.59 7.83
C SER A 3 -9.36 16.64 6.33
N GLY A 4 -8.69 15.81 5.53
CA GLY A 4 -8.87 15.77 4.08
C GLY A 4 -7.66 16.14 3.22
N ASP A 5 -6.52 16.53 3.79
CA ASP A 5 -5.31 16.79 3.01
C ASP A 5 -4.50 15.51 2.77
N THR A 6 -3.89 15.41 1.58
CA THR A 6 -2.86 14.41 1.28
C THR A 6 -1.67 14.63 2.22
N LEU A 7 -1.29 13.59 2.98
CA LEU A 7 -0.15 13.59 3.87
C LEU A 7 1.13 13.19 3.13
N LEU A 8 1.12 12.05 2.44
CA LEU A 8 2.27 11.54 1.70
C LEU A 8 1.84 10.92 0.37
N VAL A 9 2.76 10.92 -0.59
CA VAL A 9 2.66 10.15 -1.83
C VAL A 9 3.95 9.35 -1.99
N PHE A 10 3.83 8.06 -2.26
CA PHE A 10 4.93 7.19 -2.63
C PHE A 10 4.83 6.78 -4.09
N ASN A 11 5.96 6.81 -4.78
CA ASN A 11 6.11 6.25 -6.11
C ASN A 11 6.74 4.85 -6.07
N PRO A 12 6.69 4.07 -7.17
CA PRO A 12 7.17 2.69 -7.19
C PRO A 12 8.66 2.55 -6.89
N LEU A 13 9.49 3.56 -7.18
CA LEU A 13 10.92 3.54 -6.88
C LEU A 13 11.21 3.63 -5.36
N GLN A 14 10.24 4.05 -4.56
CA GLN A 14 10.35 4.11 -3.09
C GLN A 14 9.97 2.79 -2.40
N GLY A 15 9.59 1.76 -3.16
CA GLY A 15 9.31 0.42 -2.64
C GLY A 15 10.57 -0.30 -2.17
N GLU A 16 10.66 -0.55 -0.87
CA GLU A 16 11.63 -1.42 -0.22
C GLU A 16 11.13 -2.88 -0.32
N PRO A 17 11.95 -3.84 -0.80
CA PRO A 17 11.54 -5.23 -0.86
C PRO A 17 11.40 -5.82 0.55
N PRO A 18 10.33 -6.58 0.86
CA PRO A 18 10.26 -7.40 2.07
C PRO A 18 11.30 -8.54 2.06
N ALA A 19 11.44 -9.23 3.18
CA ALA A 19 12.37 -10.37 3.32
C ALA A 19 12.06 -11.55 2.38
N SER A 20 10.79 -11.72 1.99
CA SER A 20 10.31 -12.75 1.07
C SER A 20 9.11 -12.24 0.27
N ASN A 21 8.87 -12.83 -0.91
CA ASN A 21 7.74 -12.53 -1.80
C ASN A 21 7.65 -11.02 -2.08
N ALA A 22 8.73 -10.47 -2.61
CA ALA A 22 8.82 -9.05 -2.91
C ALA A 22 8.24 -8.75 -4.28
N ALA A 23 7.30 -7.81 -4.34
CA ALA A 23 6.85 -7.24 -5.59
C ALA A 23 8.04 -6.63 -6.34
N THR A 24 8.15 -6.92 -7.63
CA THR A 24 9.34 -6.57 -8.42
C THR A 24 9.21 -5.19 -9.04
N LEU A 25 10.33 -4.47 -9.23
CA LEU A 25 10.30 -3.20 -9.96
C LEU A 25 10.31 -3.50 -11.46
N ASP A 26 9.33 -2.97 -12.19
CA ASP A 26 9.29 -3.00 -13.65
C ASP A 26 8.93 -1.63 -14.23
N THR A 27 8.80 -1.57 -15.56
CA THR A 27 8.29 -0.42 -16.29
C THR A 27 7.20 -0.81 -17.27
N ARG A 28 6.06 -0.13 -17.17
CA ARG A 28 5.00 -0.18 -18.19
C ARG A 28 5.09 1.04 -19.10
N ASN A 29 5.48 0.85 -20.35
CA ASN A 29 5.64 1.96 -21.32
C ASN A 29 6.49 3.13 -20.77
N GLY A 30 7.55 2.82 -20.02
CA GLY A 30 8.44 3.80 -19.39
C GLY A 30 7.92 4.40 -18.08
N HIS A 31 6.75 4.00 -17.59
CA HIS A 31 6.28 4.32 -16.24
C HIS A 31 6.78 3.27 -15.25
N PRO A 32 7.56 3.63 -14.21
CA PRO A 32 7.91 2.69 -13.15
C PRO A 32 6.66 2.16 -12.47
N VAL A 33 6.64 0.85 -12.19
CA VAL A 33 5.56 0.15 -11.47
C VAL A 33 6.15 -0.90 -10.54
N ARG A 34 5.37 -1.33 -9.54
CA ARG A 34 5.67 -2.56 -8.79
C ARG A 34 4.73 -3.66 -9.22
N ASP A 35 5.28 -4.77 -9.66
CA ASP A 35 4.53 -5.93 -10.13
C ASP A 35 4.32 -6.93 -9.01
N PHE A 36 3.06 -7.28 -8.81
CA PHE A 36 2.59 -8.24 -7.81
C PHE A 36 2.01 -9.47 -8.53
N ASP A 37 2.61 -10.64 -8.26
CA ASP A 37 2.20 -11.95 -8.80
C ASP A 37 0.71 -12.27 -8.58
N ASP A 38 0.13 -13.09 -9.46
CA ASP A 38 -1.29 -13.46 -9.46
C ASP A 38 -1.62 -14.75 -8.73
N THR A 39 -0.63 -15.41 -8.11
CA THR A 39 -0.83 -16.66 -7.37
C THR A 39 -0.31 -16.63 -5.94
N THR A 40 0.70 -15.80 -5.66
CA THR A 40 1.37 -15.70 -4.38
C THR A 40 1.23 -14.29 -3.83
N ASN A 41 0.88 -14.16 -2.55
CA ASN A 41 0.85 -12.86 -1.90
C ASN A 41 2.26 -12.26 -1.88
N GLU A 42 2.44 -11.22 -2.68
CA GLU A 42 3.64 -10.41 -2.75
C GLU A 42 3.43 -9.05 -2.12
N SER A 43 4.50 -8.44 -1.61
CA SER A 43 4.43 -7.15 -0.94
C SER A 43 5.49 -6.17 -1.41
N SER A 44 5.18 -4.88 -1.28
CA SER A 44 6.14 -3.77 -1.32
C SER A 44 5.99 -2.94 -0.05
N VAL A 45 7.11 -2.50 0.53
CA VAL A 45 7.11 -1.70 1.76
C VAL A 45 7.53 -0.27 1.45
N PHE A 46 6.80 0.71 1.96
CA PHE A 46 7.08 2.13 1.75
C PHE A 46 7.37 2.80 3.08
N ARG A 47 8.51 3.50 3.17
CA ARG A 47 8.94 4.18 4.39
C ARG A 47 8.69 5.67 4.30
N GLY A 48 8.15 6.23 5.38
CA GLY A 48 7.93 7.67 5.51
C GLY A 48 8.18 8.17 6.93
N VAL A 49 8.12 9.48 7.10
CA VAL A 49 7.97 10.13 8.41
C VAL A 49 6.59 10.76 8.41
N MET A 50 5.76 10.43 9.39
CA MET A 50 4.40 10.98 9.47
C MET A 50 4.48 12.51 9.54
N PRO A 51 3.94 13.25 8.55
CA PRO A 51 4.14 14.68 8.45
C PRO A 51 3.67 15.42 9.69
N ARG A 52 4.33 16.54 10.03
CA ARG A 52 3.91 17.44 11.11
C ARG A 52 2.51 18.05 10.88
N SER A 53 1.95 17.87 9.69
CA SER A 53 0.59 18.27 9.34
C SER A 53 -0.50 17.33 9.84
N TYR A 54 -0.17 16.07 10.11
CA TYR A 54 -1.08 15.05 10.64
C TYR A 54 -1.68 15.51 11.97
N ALA A 55 -3.00 15.57 12.06
CA ALA A 55 -3.71 16.07 13.23
C ALA A 55 -4.08 14.96 14.25
N GLY A 56 -3.75 13.70 13.94
CA GLY A 56 -4.06 12.55 14.80
C GLY A 56 -5.43 11.92 14.50
N GLY A 57 -5.99 12.14 13.31
CA GLY A 57 -7.21 11.48 12.83
C GLY A 57 -6.93 10.11 12.18
N GLY A 58 -7.97 9.42 11.72
CA GLY A 58 -7.75 8.23 10.88
C GLY A 58 -7.07 8.60 9.56
N ILE A 59 -6.68 7.60 8.77
CA ILE A 59 -6.15 7.82 7.43
C ILE A 59 -6.82 6.91 6.41
N THR A 60 -6.82 7.35 5.17
CA THR A 60 -7.19 6.56 4.00
C THR A 60 -5.96 6.39 3.13
N VAL A 61 -5.61 5.14 2.84
CA VAL A 61 -4.55 4.77 1.88
C VAL A 61 -5.20 4.53 0.53
N TYR A 62 -4.82 5.29 -0.49
CA TYR A 62 -5.25 5.07 -1.87
C TYR A 62 -4.14 4.36 -2.65
N LEU A 63 -4.49 3.27 -3.31
CA LEU A 63 -3.60 2.50 -4.17
C LEU A 63 -4.02 2.72 -5.62
N HIS A 64 -3.12 3.28 -6.42
CA HIS A 64 -3.29 3.44 -7.85
C HIS A 64 -2.64 2.24 -8.52
N TYR A 65 -3.41 1.39 -9.17
CA TYR A 65 -2.89 0.17 -9.79
C TYR A 65 -3.46 0.00 -11.20
N ALA A 66 -2.73 -0.74 -12.03
CA ALA A 66 -3.22 -1.24 -13.30
C ALA A 66 -3.04 -2.76 -13.34
N MET A 67 -3.69 -3.42 -14.30
CA MET A 67 -3.46 -4.84 -14.56
C MET A 67 -2.58 -5.03 -15.79
N SER A 68 -1.56 -5.90 -15.65
CA SER A 68 -0.68 -6.30 -16.75
C SER A 68 -1.45 -6.92 -17.90
N SER A 69 -2.46 -7.74 -17.60
CA SER A 69 -3.30 -8.41 -18.60
C SER A 69 -4.78 -8.59 -18.25
N ALA A 70 -5.16 -8.71 -16.96
CA ALA A 70 -6.56 -8.92 -16.61
C ALA A 70 -7.46 -7.78 -17.12
N VAL A 71 -8.63 -8.17 -17.63
CA VAL A 71 -9.73 -7.26 -18.01
C VAL A 71 -11.07 -7.69 -17.40
N THR A 72 -11.04 -8.71 -16.54
CA THR A 72 -12.16 -9.31 -15.82
C THR A 72 -11.62 -9.91 -14.52
N GLY A 73 -12.51 -10.23 -13.59
CA GLY A 73 -12.14 -10.73 -12.26
C GLY A 73 -12.08 -9.58 -11.25
N THR A 74 -11.60 -9.91 -10.08
CA THR A 74 -11.49 -9.07 -8.92
C THR A 74 -10.10 -9.15 -8.33
N ILE A 75 -9.65 -8.03 -7.74
CA ILE A 75 -8.37 -7.89 -7.07
C ILE A 75 -8.59 -7.46 -5.63
N ASP A 76 -7.76 -8.01 -4.74
CA ASP A 76 -7.80 -7.77 -3.30
C ASP A 76 -6.46 -7.17 -2.86
N TRP A 77 -6.53 -6.11 -2.06
CA TRP A 77 -5.34 -5.40 -1.57
C TRP A 77 -5.35 -5.29 -0.05
N ASP A 78 -4.20 -5.58 0.55
CA ASP A 78 -3.94 -5.39 1.97
C ASP A 78 -2.96 -4.25 2.21
N ALA A 79 -3.16 -3.56 3.33
CA ALA A 79 -2.21 -2.61 3.88
C ALA A 79 -2.00 -2.83 5.39
N ALA A 80 -0.76 -2.64 5.85
CA ALA A 80 -0.42 -2.66 7.27
C ALA A 80 0.66 -1.62 7.61
N PHE A 81 0.53 -1.00 8.79
CA PHE A 81 1.48 -0.02 9.30
C PHE A 81 2.43 -0.66 10.31
N GLU A 82 3.67 -0.18 10.33
CA GLU A 82 4.63 -0.39 11.41
C GLU A 82 5.18 0.96 11.83
N ARG A 83 5.04 1.29 13.10
CA ARG A 83 5.57 2.51 13.71
C ARG A 83 7.02 2.30 14.07
N ILE A 84 7.88 3.23 13.66
CA ILE A 84 9.28 3.30 14.08
C ILE A 84 9.44 4.55 14.97
N GLY A 85 8.93 4.44 16.19
CA GLY A 85 8.96 5.48 17.21
C GLY A 85 10.29 5.58 17.95
N ASP A 86 10.47 6.65 18.73
CA ASP A 86 11.69 6.88 19.52
C ASP A 86 11.89 5.79 20.59
N GLN A 87 12.96 5.00 20.44
CA GLN A 87 13.31 3.88 21.34
C GLN A 87 12.20 2.83 21.50
N GLN A 88 11.43 2.56 20.43
CA GLN A 88 10.35 1.56 20.43
C GLN A 88 10.67 0.36 19.52
N GLN A 89 10.38 0.46 18.22
CA GLN A 89 10.51 -0.64 17.26
C GLN A 89 11.97 -1.10 17.13
N ASP A 90 12.18 -2.40 17.33
CA ASP A 90 13.44 -3.05 16.95
C ASP A 90 13.42 -3.31 15.45
N ILE A 91 14.30 -2.64 14.70
CA ILE A 91 14.33 -2.74 13.23
C ILE A 91 15.01 -4.01 12.73
N ASP A 92 15.54 -4.86 13.63
CA ASP A 92 16.02 -6.20 13.29
C ASP A 92 14.87 -7.23 13.18
N ALA A 93 13.62 -6.80 13.44
CA ALA A 93 12.41 -7.60 13.26
C ALA A 93 11.23 -6.75 12.74
N ASP A 94 10.38 -7.34 11.90
CA ASP A 94 9.15 -6.69 11.44
C ASP A 94 8.08 -6.69 12.55
N GLY A 95 7.48 -5.53 12.82
CA GLY A 95 6.47 -5.27 13.84
C GLY A 95 5.11 -4.77 13.31
N PHE A 96 4.78 -5.04 12.05
CA PHE A 96 3.53 -4.58 11.43
C PHE A 96 2.28 -4.92 12.26
N ALA A 97 1.37 -3.94 12.39
CA ALA A 97 0.04 -4.12 12.92
C ALA A 97 -0.83 -5.04 12.04
N ALA A 98 -2.05 -5.33 12.51
CA ALA A 98 -3.01 -6.11 11.74
C ALA A 98 -3.33 -5.45 10.39
N VAL A 99 -3.53 -6.28 9.37
CA VAL A 99 -3.90 -5.82 8.02
C VAL A 99 -5.32 -5.24 8.00
N ASN A 100 -5.50 -4.20 7.21
CA ASN A 100 -6.82 -3.82 6.69
C ASN A 100 -6.81 -4.06 5.17
N SER A 101 -7.97 -4.45 4.65
CA SER A 101 -8.10 -4.93 3.27
C SER A 101 -9.19 -4.16 2.51
N VAL A 102 -9.08 -4.18 1.19
CA VAL A 102 -10.17 -3.86 0.27
C VAL A 102 -10.32 -5.03 -0.70
N ASP A 103 -11.46 -5.69 -0.61
CA ASP A 103 -11.70 -6.99 -1.25
C ASP A 103 -12.70 -6.87 -2.40
N ASN A 104 -12.62 -7.82 -3.31
CA ASN A 104 -13.49 -8.04 -4.46
C ASN A 104 -13.64 -6.82 -5.36
N THR A 105 -12.57 -6.03 -5.54
CA THR A 105 -12.61 -4.89 -6.46
C THR A 105 -12.55 -5.38 -7.89
N THR A 106 -13.58 -5.09 -8.71
CA THR A 106 -13.56 -5.46 -10.12
C THR A 106 -12.45 -4.73 -10.87
N VAL A 107 -11.55 -5.47 -11.53
CA VAL A 107 -10.45 -4.87 -12.30
C VAL A 107 -10.98 -4.07 -13.51
N PRO A 108 -10.22 -3.09 -14.02
CA PRO A 108 -10.59 -2.36 -15.23
C PRO A 108 -10.83 -3.28 -16.43
N GLY A 109 -11.88 -2.99 -17.21
CA GLY A 109 -12.17 -3.71 -18.46
C GLY A 109 -11.16 -3.50 -19.59
N THR A 110 -10.02 -2.85 -19.33
CA THR A 110 -8.94 -2.61 -20.29
C THR A 110 -7.61 -2.61 -19.54
N SER A 111 -6.69 -3.50 -19.94
CA SER A 111 -5.35 -3.60 -19.35
C SER A 111 -4.59 -2.28 -19.47
N GLY A 112 -3.86 -1.91 -18.42
CA GLY A 112 -3.12 -0.66 -18.33
C GLY A 112 -3.96 0.57 -18.00
N PHE A 113 -5.29 0.46 -17.88
CA PHE A 113 -6.07 1.53 -17.27
C PHE A 113 -5.85 1.51 -15.77
N VAL A 114 -5.56 2.69 -15.20
CA VAL A 114 -5.34 2.84 -13.77
C VAL A 114 -6.69 2.89 -13.07
N ASP A 115 -6.85 2.04 -12.06
CA ASP A 115 -7.92 2.08 -11.07
C ASP A 115 -7.38 2.54 -9.72
N ILE A 116 -8.28 3.02 -8.86
CA ILE A 116 -7.94 3.54 -7.54
C ILE A 116 -8.83 2.88 -6.50
N VAL A 117 -8.21 2.09 -5.62
CA VAL A 117 -8.87 1.55 -4.42
C VAL A 117 -8.44 2.30 -3.19
N SER A 118 -9.23 2.21 -2.11
CA SER A 118 -8.94 2.87 -0.85
C SER A 118 -9.12 1.93 0.33
N ILE A 119 -8.14 1.94 1.24
CA ILE A 119 -8.16 1.18 2.49
C ILE A 119 -8.19 2.19 3.64
N VAL A 120 -9.23 2.11 4.49
CA VAL A 120 -9.45 3.05 5.60
C VAL A 120 -8.88 2.47 6.89
N PHE A 121 -8.18 3.31 7.64
CA PHE A 121 -7.64 3.01 8.97
C PHE A 121 -8.17 4.02 9.99
N THR A 122 -8.64 3.53 11.13
CA THR A 122 -8.86 4.37 12.31
C THR A 122 -7.52 4.62 13.02
N ASP A 123 -7.34 5.82 13.59
CA ASP A 123 -6.19 6.13 14.43
C ASP A 123 -6.05 5.12 15.60
N GLY A 124 -4.81 4.94 16.08
CA GLY A 124 -4.47 3.95 17.09
C GLY A 124 -4.07 2.60 16.49
N ALA A 125 -4.63 1.50 17.01
CA ALA A 125 -4.09 0.15 16.80
C ALA A 125 -4.00 -0.29 15.33
N GLN A 126 -4.91 0.14 14.45
CA GLN A 126 -4.87 -0.22 13.03
C GLN A 126 -3.69 0.44 12.30
N MET A 127 -3.23 1.59 12.79
CA MET A 127 -2.08 2.33 12.25
C MET A 127 -0.81 2.10 13.08
N ASP A 128 -0.75 1.03 13.89
CA ASP A 128 0.31 0.80 14.89
C ASP A 128 0.56 2.02 15.81
N SER A 129 -0.47 2.84 16.00
CA SER A 129 -0.41 4.10 16.74
C SER A 129 0.70 5.05 16.27
N VAL A 130 1.01 5.07 14.96
CA VAL A 130 1.99 5.98 14.36
C VAL A 130 1.70 7.43 14.77
N ALA A 131 2.68 8.09 15.40
CA ALA A 131 2.51 9.46 15.86
C ALA A 131 3.14 10.48 14.90
N VAL A 132 2.69 11.73 15.04
CA VAL A 132 3.17 12.86 14.25
C VAL A 132 4.69 13.06 14.39
N GLY A 133 5.39 13.07 13.24
CA GLY A 133 6.83 13.28 13.16
C GLY A 133 7.69 12.06 13.45
N GLU A 134 7.10 10.88 13.64
CA GLU A 134 7.83 9.63 13.76
C GLU A 134 7.93 8.91 12.42
N ALA A 135 8.93 8.04 12.29
CA ALA A 135 9.07 7.19 11.13
C ALA A 135 8.03 6.06 11.16
N PHE A 136 7.64 5.59 9.98
CA PHE A 136 6.79 4.43 9.82
C PHE A 136 7.13 3.68 8.52
N ARG A 137 6.69 2.43 8.44
CA ARG A 137 6.60 1.66 7.20
C ARG A 137 5.14 1.33 6.91
N LEU A 138 4.75 1.40 5.64
CA LEU A 138 3.48 0.93 5.11
C LEU A 138 3.78 -0.26 4.20
N LYS A 139 3.32 -1.45 4.57
CA LYS A 139 3.37 -2.64 3.71
C LYS A 139 2.10 -2.71 2.89
N VAL A 140 2.24 -2.76 1.57
CA VAL A 140 1.14 -3.00 0.62
C VAL A 140 1.34 -4.41 0.06
N THR A 141 0.28 -5.21 0.06
CA THR A 141 0.29 -6.59 -0.43
C THR A 141 -0.89 -6.80 -1.37
N ARG A 142 -0.69 -7.52 -2.46
CA ARG A 142 -1.81 -8.09 -3.22
C ARG A 142 -2.21 -9.40 -2.54
N ASP A 143 -3.48 -9.56 -2.17
CA ASP A 143 -3.99 -10.83 -1.63
C ASP A 143 -4.39 -11.78 -2.76
N ALA A 144 -3.40 -12.21 -3.53
CA ALA A 144 -3.55 -13.05 -4.71
C ALA A 144 -4.13 -14.45 -4.40
N VAL A 145 -4.10 -14.89 -3.14
CA VAL A 145 -4.72 -16.15 -2.70
C VAL A 145 -6.25 -16.05 -2.64
N ASN A 146 -6.78 -14.83 -2.48
CA ASN A 146 -8.20 -14.56 -2.29
C ASN A 146 -8.87 -13.83 -3.46
N ASP A 147 -8.08 -13.28 -4.37
CA ASP A 147 -8.55 -12.65 -5.62
C ASP A 147 -8.60 -13.63 -6.81
N ASP A 148 -9.20 -13.22 -7.94
CA ASP A 148 -9.32 -14.04 -9.15
C ASP A 148 -8.87 -13.34 -10.44
N ALA A 149 -8.17 -12.22 -10.32
CA ALA A 149 -7.62 -11.48 -11.45
C ALA A 149 -6.32 -12.16 -11.96
N THR A 150 -6.26 -12.49 -13.25
CA THR A 150 -5.07 -13.15 -13.82
C THR A 150 -3.99 -12.16 -14.28
N GLY A 151 -2.73 -12.54 -14.12
CA GLY A 151 -1.57 -11.71 -14.43
C GLY A 151 -1.34 -10.62 -13.39
N ASP A 152 -0.18 -10.00 -13.49
CA ASP A 152 0.33 -9.15 -12.43
C ASP A 152 -0.51 -7.88 -12.24
N ALA A 153 -0.55 -7.42 -10.99
CA ALA A 153 -1.03 -6.10 -10.66
C ALA A 153 0.16 -5.13 -10.59
N GLU A 154 0.05 -4.01 -11.30
CA GLU A 154 1.11 -3.02 -11.47
C GLU A 154 0.79 -1.80 -10.60
N LEU A 155 1.37 -1.71 -9.41
CA LEU A 155 1.18 -0.57 -8.51
C LEU A 155 1.94 0.66 -9.05
N VAL A 156 1.20 1.74 -9.29
CA VAL A 156 1.67 2.99 -9.91
C VAL A 156 1.96 4.07 -8.88
N ALA A 157 1.17 4.16 -7.81
CA ALA A 157 1.37 5.13 -6.73
C ALA A 157 0.60 4.73 -5.47
N VAL A 158 1.05 5.23 -4.33
CA VAL A 158 0.34 5.16 -3.05
C VAL A 158 0.16 6.57 -2.51
N GLU A 159 -1.07 6.92 -2.15
CA GLU A 159 -1.38 8.18 -1.45
C GLU A 159 -1.88 7.88 -0.04
N ILE A 160 -1.40 8.62 0.96
CA ILE A 160 -1.95 8.61 2.31
C ILE A 160 -2.62 9.96 2.56
N LYS A 161 -3.89 9.92 2.96
CA LYS A 161 -4.70 11.11 3.27
C LYS A 161 -5.29 11.00 4.67
N GLU A 162 -5.34 12.09 5.42
CA GLU A 162 -6.05 12.12 6.71
C GLU A 162 -7.58 12.12 6.50
N THR A 163 -8.30 11.32 7.30
CA THR A 163 -9.76 11.13 7.23
C THR A 163 -10.47 11.96 8.29
#